data_AF-K1YLR9-F1
#
_entry.id   AF-K1YLR9-F1
#
_cell.length_a   1.000
_cell.length_b   1.000
_cell.length_c   1.000
_cell.angle_alpha   90.00
_cell.angle_beta   90.00
_cell.angle_gamma   90.00
#
_symmetry.space_group_name_H-M   'P 1'
#
loop_
_entity.id
_entity.type
_entity.pdbx_description
1 polymer ?
#
loop_
_entity_poly.entity_id
_entity_poly.type
_entity_poly.pdbx_seq_one_letter_code
_entity_poly.pdbx_strand_id
1 'polypeptide(L)'
;YSAVAEAILVPFNAMLIASVWINLVLCIFNFLPIPPLDGSRILTGILPDSLARSYLQLERYGFIIILLLAFSGVLSKAILPIIKFANNLLLS
;
A
#
# COMPACT_ATOMS: atom_id res chain seq x y z
N TYR A 1 -15.77 22.24 -26.62
CA TYR A 1 -15.12 20.97 -27.01
C TYR A 1 -16.14 20.09 -27.73
N SER A 2 -15.72 19.15 -28.59
CA SER A 2 -16.68 18.25 -29.27
C SER A 2 -17.19 17.19 -28.28
N ALA A 3 -18.46 16.77 -28.40
CA ALA A 3 -19.04 15.74 -27.53
C ALA A 3 -18.23 14.42 -27.53
N VAL A 4 -17.56 14.12 -28.65
CA VAL A 4 -16.65 12.98 -28.79
C VAL A 4 -15.41 13.12 -27.92
N ALA A 5 -14.83 14.33 -27.82
CA ALA A 5 -13.67 14.56 -26.97
C ALA A 5 -14.02 14.38 -25.49
N GLU A 6 -15.17 14.90 -25.02
CA GLU A 6 -15.61 14.71 -23.64
C GLU A 6 -15.86 13.23 -23.30
N ALA A 7 -16.46 12.48 -24.21
CA ALA A 7 -16.72 11.05 -24.03
C ALA A 7 -15.44 10.22 -23.82
N ILE A 8 -14.29 10.69 -24.29
CA ILE A 8 -12.99 10.04 -24.13
C ILE A 8 -12.23 10.60 -22.93
N LEU A 9 -12.16 11.93 -22.83
CA LEU A 9 -11.31 12.62 -21.84
C LEU A 9 -11.80 12.40 -20.40
N VAL A 10 -13.11 12.38 -20.18
CA VAL A 10 -13.68 12.19 -18.83
C VAL A 10 -13.33 10.81 -18.24
N PRO A 11 -13.62 9.67 -18.89
CA PRO A 11 -13.25 8.38 -18.34
C PRO A 11 -11.73 8.18 -18.30
N PHE A 12 -10.98 8.71 -19.27
CA PHE A 12 -9.53 8.61 -19.26
C PHE A 12 -8.91 9.31 -18.04
N ASN A 13 -9.34 10.54 -17.74
CA ASN A 13 -8.91 11.25 -16.55
C ASN A 13 -9.27 10.48 -15.27
N ALA A 14 -10.46 9.90 -15.19
CA ALA A 14 -10.87 9.07 -14.06
C ALA A 14 -9.97 7.82 -13.90
N MET A 15 -9.60 7.17 -15.01
CA MET A 15 -8.69 6.02 -15.01
C MET A 15 -7.29 6.41 -14.53
N LEU A 16 -6.77 7.58 -14.93
CA LEU A 16 -5.48 8.07 -14.46
C LEU A 16 -5.48 8.32 -12.95
N ILE A 17 -6.51 9.02 -12.45
CA ILE A 17 -6.68 9.28 -11.01
C ILE A 17 -6.78 7.96 -10.23
N ALA A 18 -7.60 7.02 -10.71
CA ALA A 18 -7.73 5.70 -10.09
C ALA A 18 -6.41 4.92 -10.11
N SER A 19 -5.65 5.00 -11.20
CA SER A 19 -4.33 4.35 -11.33
C SER A 19 -3.34 4.87 -10.29
N VAL A 20 -3.24 6.20 -10.13
CA VAL A 20 -2.38 6.81 -9.09
C VAL A 20 -2.81 6.34 -7.71
N TRP A 21 -4.11 6.36 -7.42
CA TRP A 21 -4.64 5.95 -6.12
C TRP A 21 -4.34 4.48 -5.79
N ILE A 22 -4.59 3.56 -6.73
CA ILE A 22 -4.33 2.12 -6.53
C ILE A 22 -2.84 1.86 -6.32
N ASN A 23 -1.97 2.47 -7.14
CA ASN A 23 -0.52 2.30 -7.00
C ASN A 23 0.00 2.86 -5.66
N LEU A 24 -0.53 3.98 -5.19
CA LEU A 24 -0.18 4.52 -3.87
C LEU A 24 -0.59 3.60 -2.73
N VAL A 25 -1.82 3.07 -2.79
CA VAL A 25 -2.30 2.09 -1.80
C VAL A 25 -1.40 0.86 -1.78
N LEU A 26 -1.11 0.28 -2.95
CA LEU A 26 -0.24 -0.89 -3.07
C LEU A 26 1.19 -0.60 -2.59
N CYS A 27 1.74 0.55 -2.94
CA CYS A 27 3.06 1.00 -2.51
C CYS A 27 3.14 1.07 -0.97
N ILE A 28 2.26 1.84 -0.34
CA ILE A 28 2.27 2.04 1.11
C ILE A 28 1.97 0.73 1.85
N PHE A 29 1.06 -0.10 1.32
CA PHE A 29 0.79 -1.42 1.87
C PHE A 29 2.05 -2.31 1.81
N ASN A 30 2.74 -2.37 0.67
CA ASN A 30 3.97 -3.14 0.53
C ASN A 30 5.12 -2.61 1.39
N PHE A 31 5.11 -1.35 1.80
CA PHE A 31 6.11 -0.81 2.74
C PHE A 31 5.93 -1.26 4.19
N LEU A 32 4.81 -1.90 4.54
CA LEU A 32 4.61 -2.38 5.90
C LEU A 32 5.63 -3.48 6.24
N PRO A 33 6.28 -3.40 7.42
CA PRO A 33 7.24 -4.42 7.87
C PRO A 33 6.51 -5.64 8.44
N ILE A 34 5.67 -6.29 7.63
CA ILE A 34 4.92 -7.49 7.99
C ILE A 34 5.12 -8.50 6.86
N PRO A 35 5.71 -9.68 7.10
CA PRO A 35 5.80 -10.72 6.07
C PRO A 35 4.40 -11.09 5.54
N PRO A 36 4.22 -11.39 4.25
CA PRO A 36 5.21 -11.51 3.19
C PRO A 36 5.46 -10.20 2.40
N LEU A 37 5.05 -9.04 2.93
CA LEU A 37 5.13 -7.75 2.22
C LEU A 37 6.59 -7.31 2.02
N ASP A 38 6.85 -6.53 0.97
CA ASP A 38 8.22 -6.15 0.61
C ASP A 38 8.98 -5.38 1.71
N GLY A 39 8.26 -4.61 2.52
CA GLY A 39 8.77 -3.91 3.70
C GLY A 39 9.36 -4.86 4.75
N SER A 40 8.87 -6.09 4.82
CA SER A 40 9.45 -7.13 5.68
C SER A 40 10.84 -7.53 5.20
N ARG A 41 11.06 -7.57 3.88
CA ARG A 41 12.35 -7.91 3.27
C ARG A 41 13.37 -6.80 3.51
N ILE A 42 12.93 -5.55 3.38
CA ILE A 42 13.73 -4.37 3.73
C ILE A 42 14.16 -4.46 5.20
N LEU A 43 13.22 -4.73 6.11
CA LEU A 43 13.53 -4.86 7.53
C LEU A 43 14.51 -6.02 7.81
N THR A 44 14.33 -7.19 7.19
CA THR A 44 15.28 -8.31 7.36
C THR A 44 16.67 -8.01 6.85
N GLY A 45 16.82 -7.19 5.80
CA GLY A 45 18.14 -6.77 5.30
C GLY A 45 18.86 -5.78 6.21
N ILE A 46 18.12 -5.09 7.08
CA ILE A 46 18.67 -4.12 8.05
C ILE A 46 18.95 -4.80 9.40
N LEU A 47 18.17 -5.82 9.76
CA LEU A 47 18.31 -6.51 11.05
C LEU A 47 19.56 -7.41 11.11
N PRO A 48 20.21 -7.53 12.29
CA PRO A 48 21.22 -8.57 12.53
C PRO A 48 20.67 -9.98 12.32
N ASP A 49 21.51 -10.91 11.88
CA ASP A 49 21.13 -12.29 11.50
C ASP A 49 20.31 -13.06 12.53
N SER A 50 20.55 -12.84 13.83
CA SER A 50 19.77 -13.49 14.90
C SER A 50 18.32 -12.99 14.95
N LEU A 51 18.12 -11.68 14.78
CA LEU A 51 16.81 -11.03 14.76
C LEU A 51 16.10 -11.30 13.43
N ALA A 52 16.81 -11.23 12.31
CA ALA A 52 16.26 -11.54 11.00
C ALA A 52 15.69 -12.97 10.94
N ARG A 53 16.43 -13.97 11.46
CA ARG A 53 15.95 -15.36 11.54
C ARG A 53 14.70 -15.50 12.39
N SER A 54 14.64 -14.81 13.53
CA SER A 54 13.47 -14.84 14.42
C SER A 54 12.26 -14.15 13.77
N TYR A 55 12.49 -13.03 13.10
CA TYR A 55 11.46 -12.27 12.38
C TYR A 55 10.88 -13.04 11.20
N LEU A 56 11.70 -13.77 10.43
CA LEU A 56 11.25 -14.63 9.33
C LEU A 56 10.30 -15.76 9.80
N GLN A 57 10.35 -16.15 11.09
CA GLN A 57 9.38 -17.13 11.62
C GLN A 57 7.94 -16.60 11.62
N LEU A 58 7.75 -15.27 11.58
CA LEU A 58 6.45 -14.63 11.46
C LEU A 58 5.83 -14.80 10.07
N GLU A 59 6.61 -15.19 9.05
CA GLU A 59 6.13 -15.39 7.68
C GLU A 59 4.97 -16.38 7.61
N ARG A 60 5.00 -17.46 8.40
CA ARG A 60 3.90 -18.43 8.45
C ARG A 60 2.56 -17.83 8.91
N TYR A 61 2.62 -16.79 9.75
CA TYR A 61 1.44 -16.12 10.31
C TYR A 61 1.13 -14.80 9.61
N GLY A 62 2.00 -14.36 8.70
CA GLY A 62 1.97 -13.04 8.07
C GLY A 62 0.62 -12.70 7.46
N PHE A 63 0.06 -13.63 6.67
CA PHE A 63 -1.26 -13.46 6.07
C PHE A 63 -2.38 -13.29 7.10
N ILE A 64 -2.35 -14.09 8.19
CA ILE A 64 -3.33 -14.01 9.27
C ILE A 64 -3.21 -12.66 10.01
N ILE A 65 -1.99 -12.21 10.28
CA ILE A 65 -1.73 -10.91 10.92
C ILE A 65 -2.31 -9.78 10.07
N ILE A 66 -2.06 -9.78 8.76
CA ILE A 66 -2.59 -8.79 7.83
C ILE A 66 -4.13 -8.78 7.87
N LEU A 67 -4.77 -9.96 7.80
CA LEU A 67 -6.23 -10.06 7.87
C LEU A 67 -6.78 -9.50 9.18
N LEU A 68 -6.21 -9.87 10.32
CA LEU A 68 -6.63 -9.37 11.63
C LEU A 68 -6.48 -7.84 11.73
N LEU A 69 -5.37 -7.29 11.23
CA LEU A 69 -5.16 -5.84 11.19
C LEU A 69 -6.13 -5.13 10.24
N ALA A 70 -6.50 -5.76 9.12
CA ALA A 70 -7.48 -5.25 8.18
C ALA A 70 -8.89 -5.24 8.79
N PHE A 71 -9.35 -6.36 9.34
CA PHE A 71 -10.68 -6.50 9.94
C PHE A 71 -10.86 -5.67 11.22
N SER A 72 -9.80 -5.50 12.02
CA SER A 72 -9.84 -4.60 13.18
C SER A 72 -9.83 -3.11 12.80
N GLY A 73 -9.58 -2.77 11.53
CA GLY A 73 -9.47 -1.39 11.03
C GLY A 73 -8.17 -0.68 11.44
N VAL A 74 -7.26 -1.36 12.16
CA VAL A 74 -5.95 -0.81 12.54
C VAL A 74 -5.14 -0.49 11.29
N LEU A 75 -5.16 -1.38 10.31
CA LEU A 75 -4.48 -1.21 9.03
C LEU A 75 -4.94 0.06 8.32
N SER A 76 -6.25 0.27 8.21
CA SER A 76 -6.82 1.46 7.59
C SER A 76 -6.44 2.73 8.35
N LYS A 77 -6.50 2.73 9.69
CA LYS A 77 -6.11 3.89 10.50
C LYS A 77 -4.63 4.27 10.33
N ALA A 78 -3.76 3.27 10.11
CA ALA A 78 -2.34 3.49 9.90
C ALA A 78 -2.01 3.98 8.48
N ILE A 79 -2.58 3.36 7.44
CA ILE A 79 -2.21 3.63 6.03
C ILE A 79 -2.96 4.84 5.47
N LEU A 80 -4.25 5.04 5.80
CA LEU A 80 -5.07 6.11 5.22
C LEU A 80 -4.51 7.53 5.38
N PRO A 81 -3.95 7.98 6.53
CA PRO A 81 -3.39 9.33 6.61
C PRO A 81 -2.21 9.51 5.65
N ILE A 82 -1.39 8.48 5.46
CA ILE A 82 -0.24 8.49 4.53
C ILE A 82 -0.74 8.56 3.08
N ILE A 83 -1.75 7.74 2.73
CA ILE A 83 -2.38 7.78 1.40
C ILE A 83 -3.00 9.15 1.13
N LYS A 84 -3.73 9.73 2.10
CA LYS A 84 -4.36 11.05 1.94
C LYS A 84 -3.33 12.14 1.73
N PHE A 85 -2.23 12.12 2.50
CA PHE A 85 -1.13 13.04 2.32
C PHE A 85 -0.52 12.91 0.92
N ALA A 86 -0.19 11.69 0.48
CA ALA A 86 0.40 11.45 -0.84
C ALA A 86 -0.54 11.83 -1.99
N ASN A 87 -1.83 11.48 -1.90
CA ASN A 87 -2.82 11.88 -2.90
C ASN A 87 -2.96 13.40 -2.99
N ASN A 88 -3.04 14.09 -1.84
CA ASN A 88 -3.12 15.55 -1.82
C ASN A 88 -1.84 16.22 -2.33
N LEU A 89 -0.71 15.52 -2.39
CA LEU A 89 0.53 16.05 -2.97
C LEU A 89 0.62 15.79 -4.48
N LEU A 90 0.10 14.64 -4.93
CA LEU A 90 0.26 14.17 -6.30
C LEU A 90 -0.91 14.53 -7.22
N LEU A 91 -2.11 14.68 -6.67
CA LEU A 91 -3.36 14.93 -7.39
C LEU A 91 -3.97 16.30 -7.06
N SER A 92 -3.28 17.13 -6.27
CA SER A 92 -3.62 18.55 -6.06
C SER A 92 -3.47 19.39 -7.31
#